data_AF-A0A560BC20-F1
#
_entry.id   AF-A0A560BC20-F1
#
_cell.length_a   1.000
_cell.length_b   1.000
_cell.length_c   1.000
_cell.angle_alpha   90.00
_cell.angle_beta   90.00
_cell.angle_gamma   90.00
#
_symmetry.space_group_name_H-M   'P 1'
#
loop_
_entity.id
_entity.type
_entity.pdbx_description
1 polymer ?
#
loop_
_entity_poly.entity_id
_entity_poly.type
_entity_poly.pdbx_seq_one_letter_code
_entity_poly.pdbx_strand_id
1 'polypeptide(L)'
;MAAQTFIRWARLGVWERLLDLAQQRGVVLGMTFLDGTNIRAHAKAAGASKKRGPGAQRDVREALGRSRGGYGTKACVIAGGGGRALGFALAPGQAHELPLAPVLLAILPEVPGWVVGERGYASDAFRH
;
A
#
# COMPACT_ATOMS: atom_id res chain seq x y z
N MET A 1 -3.95 15.56 -18.78
CA MET A 1 -4.07 16.54 -17.67
C MET A 1 -4.05 15.90 -16.28
N ALA A 2 -4.77 14.79 -16.03
CA ALA A 2 -4.84 14.16 -14.70
C ALA A 2 -3.48 13.68 -14.14
N ALA A 3 -2.64 13.02 -14.94
CA ALA A 3 -1.35 12.48 -14.47
C ALA A 3 -0.41 13.58 -13.90
N GLN A 4 -0.33 14.75 -14.55
CA GLN A 4 0.44 15.89 -14.04
C GLN A 4 -0.16 16.45 -12.75
N THR A 5 -1.48 16.43 -12.61
CA THR A 5 -2.17 16.85 -11.38
C THR A 5 -1.83 15.92 -10.23
N PHE A 6 -1.94 14.59 -10.42
CA PHE A 6 -1.61 13.62 -9.37
C PHE A 6 -0.13 13.61 -9.00
N ILE A 7 0.78 13.83 -9.96
CA ILE A 7 2.21 14.02 -9.67
C ILE A 7 2.44 15.27 -8.80
N ARG A 8 1.76 16.38 -9.11
CA ARG A 8 1.84 17.60 -8.29
C ARG A 8 1.27 17.36 -6.90
N TRP A 9 0.14 16.67 -6.80
CA TRP A 9 -0.48 16.32 -5.52
C TRP A 9 0.44 15.49 -4.64
N ALA A 10 1.08 14.46 -5.22
CA ALA A 10 2.08 13.67 -4.52
C ALA A 10 3.27 14.52 -4.03
N ARG A 11 3.80 15.42 -4.89
CA ARG A 11 4.89 16.32 -4.49
C ARG A 11 4.50 17.33 -3.41
N LEU A 12 3.23 17.74 -3.39
CA LEU A 12 2.68 18.70 -2.45
C LEU A 12 2.14 18.04 -1.17
N GLY A 13 2.29 16.72 -1.01
CA GLY A 13 1.82 16.00 0.17
C GLY A 13 0.29 15.95 0.31
N VAL A 14 -0.46 16.03 -0.79
CA VAL A 14 -1.93 16.08 -0.74
C VAL A 14 -2.52 14.75 -0.27
N TRP A 15 -1.90 13.62 -0.64
CA TRP A 15 -2.41 12.30 -0.27
C TRP A 15 -2.28 12.04 1.22
N GLU A 16 -1.17 12.45 1.80
CA GLU A 16 -0.87 12.40 3.23
C GLU A 16 -1.91 13.23 4.00
N ARG A 17 -2.19 14.47 3.57
CA ARG A 17 -3.23 15.29 4.18
C ARG A 17 -4.63 14.67 4.06
N LEU A 18 -4.95 14.02 2.94
CA LEU A 18 -6.23 13.33 2.78
C LEU A 18 -6.35 12.13 3.72
N LEU A 19 -5.25 11.39 3.93
CA LEU A 19 -5.19 10.30 4.90
C LEU A 19 -5.36 10.84 6.33
N ASP A 20 -4.65 11.91 6.68
CA ASP A 20 -4.76 12.55 8.01
C ASP A 20 -6.22 12.98 8.29
N LEU A 21 -6.88 13.60 7.30
CA LEU A 21 -8.29 14.00 7.40
C LEU A 21 -9.23 12.79 7.53
N ALA A 22 -8.92 11.67 6.88
CA ALA A 22 -9.69 10.44 7.02
C ALA A 22 -9.54 9.83 8.42
N GLN A 23 -8.33 9.88 9.00
CA GLN A 23 -8.02 9.38 10.34
C GLN A 23 -8.65 10.23 11.45
N GLN A 24 -8.72 11.56 11.29
CA GLN A 24 -9.28 12.49 12.28
C GLN A 24 -10.75 12.26 12.64
N ARG A 25 -11.51 11.53 11.80
CA ARG A 25 -12.92 11.23 12.06
C ARG A 25 -13.15 10.11 13.09
N GLY A 26 -12.09 9.68 13.78
CA GLY A 26 -12.09 8.64 14.80
C GLY A 26 -11.75 7.28 14.22
N VAL A 27 -10.96 6.52 14.99
CA VAL A 27 -10.51 5.18 14.67
C VAL A 27 -11.34 4.19 15.50
N VAL A 28 -12.15 3.37 14.84
CA VAL A 28 -12.92 2.30 15.49
C VAL A 28 -12.18 0.98 15.26
N LEU A 29 -11.46 0.52 16.29
CA LEU A 29 -10.56 -0.65 16.21
C LEU A 29 -11.20 -1.98 16.62
N GLY A 30 -12.53 -2.03 16.78
CA GLY A 30 -13.24 -3.29 17.04
C GLY A 30 -12.96 -4.34 15.94
N MET A 31 -13.06 -3.94 14.67
CA MET A 31 -12.63 -4.72 13.52
C MET A 31 -11.73 -3.86 12.63
N THR A 32 -10.68 -4.44 12.09
CA THR A 32 -9.80 -3.81 11.09
C THR A 32 -9.72 -4.69 9.86
N PHE A 33 -9.60 -4.06 8.69
CA PHE A 33 -9.60 -4.72 7.40
C PHE A 33 -8.27 -4.51 6.70
N LEU A 34 -7.66 -5.60 6.22
CA LEU A 34 -6.48 -5.60 5.37
C LEU A 34 -6.88 -6.06 3.97
N ASP A 35 -6.60 -5.23 2.98
CA ASP A 35 -6.81 -5.56 1.59
C ASP A 35 -5.70 -4.98 0.72
N GLY A 36 -5.40 -5.66 -0.38
CA GLY A 36 -4.35 -5.30 -1.31
C GLY A 36 -4.84 -5.25 -2.74
N THR A 37 -4.35 -4.28 -3.49
CA THR A 37 -4.68 -4.14 -4.91
C THR A 37 -3.43 -4.00 -5.76
N ASN A 38 -3.52 -4.49 -7.00
CA ASN A 38 -2.45 -4.38 -7.99
C ASN A 38 -2.75 -3.24 -8.96
N ILE A 39 -1.89 -2.22 -8.95
CA ILE A 39 -1.97 -1.04 -9.80
C ILE A 39 -1.01 -1.22 -10.97
N ARG A 40 -1.55 -1.31 -12.20
CA ARG A 40 -0.72 -1.42 -13.41
C ARG A 40 -0.02 -0.09 -13.68
N ALA A 41 1.29 -0.15 -13.89
CA ALA A 41 2.07 1.03 -14.26
C ALA A 41 1.81 1.40 -15.72
N HIS A 42 1.72 2.70 -15.99
CA HIS A 42 1.66 3.21 -17.35
C HIS A 42 2.95 2.87 -18.11
N ALA A 43 2.86 2.61 -19.42
CA ALA A 43 4.02 2.20 -20.24
C ALA A 43 5.21 3.17 -20.16
N LYS A 44 4.94 4.48 -20.01
CA LYS A 44 5.98 5.52 -19.81
C LYS A 44 6.71 5.44 -18.46
N ALA A 45 6.10 4.86 -17.43
CA ALA A 45 6.73 4.62 -16.13
C ALA A 45 7.59 3.34 -16.14
N ALA A 46 7.24 2.38 -17.01
CA ALA A 46 8.00 1.14 -17.21
C ALA A 46 9.37 1.35 -17.89
N GLY A 47 9.56 2.48 -18.59
CA GLY A 47 10.79 2.81 -19.31
C GLY A 47 11.75 3.77 -18.59
N ALA A 48 11.45 4.17 -17.34
CA ALA A 48 12.34 5.06 -16.60
C ALA A 48 13.71 4.38 -16.38
N SER A 49 14.77 5.05 -16.85
CA SER A 49 16.13 4.51 -16.93
C SER A 49 16.64 4.00 -15.56
N LYS A 50 17.43 2.91 -15.59
CA LYS A 50 18.17 2.31 -14.46
C LYS A 50 19.26 3.23 -13.88
N LYS A 51 19.04 4.55 -13.88
CA LYS A 51 20.02 5.58 -13.49
C LYS A 51 20.50 5.50 -12.03
N ARG A 52 19.95 4.59 -11.20
CA ARG A 52 20.23 4.49 -9.76
C ARG A 52 20.28 3.05 -9.24
N GLY A 53 21.02 2.17 -9.93
CA GLY A 53 21.39 0.84 -9.42
C GLY A 53 20.60 -0.35 -10.00
N PRO A 54 20.81 -1.57 -9.46
CA PRO A 54 20.17 -2.80 -9.91
C PRO A 54 18.64 -2.73 -9.88
N GLY A 55 17.98 -3.52 -10.74
CA GLY A 55 16.52 -3.57 -10.85
C GLY A 55 15.82 -3.76 -9.50
N ALA A 56 16.28 -4.70 -8.68
CA ALA A 56 15.69 -4.97 -7.36
C ALA A 56 15.72 -3.76 -6.40
N GLN A 57 16.79 -2.95 -6.40
CA GLN A 57 16.86 -1.73 -5.56
C GLN A 57 15.90 -0.65 -6.07
N ARG A 58 15.73 -0.54 -7.38
CA ARG A 58 14.72 0.34 -7.97
C ARG A 58 13.31 -0.12 -7.60
N ASP A 59 13.03 -1.42 -7.70
CA ASP A 59 11.71 -1.98 -7.44
C ASP A 59 11.25 -1.65 -6.02
N VAL A 60 12.13 -1.79 -5.02
CA VAL A 60 11.81 -1.42 -3.63
C VAL A 60 11.61 0.10 -3.50
N ARG A 61 12.51 0.92 -4.05
CA ARG A 61 12.44 2.38 -3.94
C ARG A 61 11.20 2.99 -4.59
N GLU A 62 10.80 2.47 -5.75
CA GLU A 62 9.68 2.99 -6.55
C GLU A 62 8.41 2.15 -6.36
N ALA A 63 8.45 1.11 -5.53
CA ALA A 63 7.42 0.08 -5.41
C ALA A 63 6.97 -0.47 -6.78
N LEU A 64 7.89 -0.54 -7.75
CA LEU A 64 7.57 -0.86 -9.13
C LEU A 64 8.18 -2.20 -9.52
N GLY A 65 7.34 -3.22 -9.63
CA GLY A 65 7.76 -4.58 -9.93
C GLY A 65 7.38 -5.05 -11.34
N ARG A 66 7.99 -6.12 -11.82
CA ARG A 66 7.70 -6.76 -13.12
C ARG A 66 7.09 -8.15 -12.95
N SER A 67 5.95 -8.39 -13.57
CA SER A 67 5.32 -9.70 -13.69
C SER A 67 5.00 -10.05 -15.15
N ARG A 68 4.34 -11.19 -15.40
CA ARG A 68 3.84 -11.56 -16.74
C ARG A 68 2.87 -10.51 -17.31
N GLY A 69 2.17 -9.77 -16.45
CA GLY A 69 1.21 -8.72 -16.83
C GLY A 69 1.83 -7.34 -17.09
N GLY A 70 3.16 -7.23 -17.09
CA GLY A 70 3.89 -5.98 -17.24
C GLY A 70 4.39 -5.43 -15.90
N TYR A 71 4.61 -4.11 -15.85
CA TYR A 71 5.05 -3.44 -14.63
C TYR A 71 3.86 -2.99 -13.78
N GLY A 72 4.01 -3.04 -12.45
CA GLY A 72 2.98 -2.59 -11.53
C GLY A 72 3.46 -2.43 -10.10
N THR A 73 2.61 -1.82 -9.30
CA THR A 73 2.78 -1.60 -7.86
C THR A 73 1.64 -2.32 -7.13
N LYS A 74 1.96 -2.87 -5.98
CA LYS A 74 0.98 -3.44 -5.06
C LYS A 74 0.77 -2.45 -3.93
N ALA A 75 -0.47 -2.06 -3.70
CA ALA A 75 -0.85 -1.15 -2.63
C ALA A 75 -1.76 -1.90 -1.66
N CYS A 76 -1.29 -2.07 -0.43
CA CYS A 76 -2.07 -2.64 0.66
C CYS A 76 -2.58 -1.50 1.55
N VAL A 77 -3.82 -1.63 2.02
CA VAL A 77 -4.47 -0.68 2.91
C VAL A 77 -4.89 -1.40 4.18
N ILE A 78 -4.76 -0.71 5.30
CA ILE A 78 -5.45 -1.07 6.53
C ILE A 78 -6.57 -0.07 6.80
N ALA A 79 -7.77 -0.57 7.05
CA ALA A 79 -8.95 0.24 7.33
C ALA A 79 -9.59 -0.14 8.66
N GLY A 80 -10.16 0.84 9.37
CA GLY A 80 -10.90 0.61 10.60
C GLY A 80 -12.32 0.10 10.35
N GLY A 81 -13.06 -0.20 11.42
CA GLY A 81 -14.41 -0.78 11.36
C GLY A 81 -15.44 0.10 10.62
N GLY A 82 -15.20 1.41 10.56
CA GLY A 82 -16.01 2.37 9.80
C GLY A 82 -15.65 2.49 8.31
N GLY A 83 -14.76 1.62 7.79
CA GLY A 83 -14.34 1.61 6.38
C GLY A 83 -13.35 2.70 5.98
N ARG A 84 -12.78 3.43 6.95
CA ARG A 84 -11.80 4.50 6.68
C ARG A 84 -10.39 3.94 6.64
N ALA A 85 -9.62 4.34 5.64
CA ALA A 85 -8.20 4.01 5.56
C ALA A 85 -7.44 4.63 6.75
N LEU A 86 -6.65 3.79 7.41
CA LEU A 86 -5.77 4.15 8.52
C LEU A 86 -4.31 4.17 8.08
N GLY A 87 -3.96 3.43 7.03
CA GLY A 87 -2.61 3.43 6.50
C GLY A 87 -2.50 2.68 5.19
N PHE A 88 -1.40 2.94 4.47
CA PHE A 88 -1.06 2.27 3.22
C PHE A 88 0.39 1.79 3.26
N ALA A 89 0.63 0.66 2.60
CA ALA A 89 1.97 0.13 2.37
C ALA A 89 2.10 -0.25 0.89
N LEU A 90 3.24 0.11 0.28
CA LEU A 90 3.50 -0.14 -1.13
C LEU A 90 4.60 -1.18 -1.29
N ALA A 91 4.44 -2.06 -2.26
CA ALA A 91 5.45 -3.02 -2.66
C ALA A 91 5.50 -3.18 -4.19
N PRO A 92 6.57 -3.76 -4.75
CA PRO A 92 6.59 -4.19 -6.14
C PRO A 92 5.39 -5.06 -6.50
N GLY A 93 4.80 -4.92 -7.69
CA GLY A 93 3.52 -5.56 -8.05
C GLY A 93 3.49 -7.09 -7.95
N GLN A 94 4.63 -7.78 -8.12
CA GLN A 94 4.73 -9.23 -7.94
C GLN A 94 4.98 -9.68 -6.49
N ALA A 95 5.24 -8.74 -5.58
CA ALA A 95 5.57 -9.05 -4.19
C ALA A 95 4.36 -9.66 -3.47
N HIS A 96 4.63 -10.49 -2.47
CA HIS A 96 3.59 -11.00 -1.59
C HIS A 96 3.15 -9.91 -0.61
N GLU A 97 1.88 -9.95 -0.20
CA GLU A 97 1.27 -8.95 0.69
C GLU A 97 1.57 -9.19 2.16
N LEU A 98 1.78 -10.45 2.55
CA LEU A 98 1.99 -10.83 3.95
C LEU A 98 3.12 -10.05 4.65
N PRO A 99 4.28 -9.75 4.02
CA PRO A 99 5.31 -8.92 4.66
C PRO A 99 4.86 -7.48 4.97
N LEU A 100 3.82 -6.97 4.29
CA LEU A 100 3.26 -5.64 4.54
C LEU A 100 2.27 -5.63 5.71
N ALA A 101 1.66 -6.77 6.03
CA ALA A 101 0.67 -6.89 7.09
C ALA A 101 1.19 -6.43 8.47
N PRO A 102 2.36 -6.90 8.98
CA PRO A 102 2.86 -6.43 10.27
C PRO A 102 3.23 -4.93 10.25
N VAL A 103 3.69 -4.42 9.10
CA VAL A 103 3.99 -2.98 8.93
C VAL A 103 2.71 -2.15 9.06
N LEU A 104 1.62 -2.62 8.47
CA LEU A 104 0.32 -1.94 8.53
C LEU A 104 -0.31 -2.02 9.93
N LEU A 105 -0.19 -3.15 10.62
CA LEU A 105 -0.67 -3.30 11.99
C LEU A 105 0.08 -2.38 12.96
N ALA A 106 1.39 -2.16 12.76
CA ALA A 106 2.19 -1.27 13.59
C ALA A 106 1.78 0.22 13.51
N ILE A 107 0.94 0.60 12.53
CA ILE A 107 0.39 1.96 12.41
C ILE A 107 -0.77 2.19 13.38
N LEU A 108 -1.44 1.11 13.81
CA LEU A 108 -2.61 1.23 14.68
C LEU A 108 -2.19 1.74 16.06
N PRO A 109 -2.93 2.71 16.63
CA PRO A 109 -2.61 3.24 17.97
C PRO A 109 -2.84 2.21 19.08
N GLU A 110 -3.66 1.20 18.83
CA GLU A 110 -3.99 0.13 19.76
C GLU A 110 -4.15 -1.20 19.00
N VAL A 111 -4.10 -2.30 19.75
CA VAL A 111 -4.33 -3.64 19.19
C VAL A 111 -5.81 -3.80 18.83
N PRO A 112 -6.16 -4.13 17.58
CA PRO A 112 -7.55 -4.32 17.18
C PRO A 112 -8.13 -5.61 17.76
N GLY A 113 -9.43 -5.64 17.99
CA GLY A 113 -10.11 -6.87 18.45
C GLY A 113 -10.10 -7.98 17.40
N TRP A 114 -10.24 -7.60 16.12
CA TRP A 114 -10.20 -8.50 14.98
C TRP A 114 -9.45 -7.87 13.81
N VAL A 115 -8.67 -8.69 13.11
CA VAL A 115 -8.07 -8.38 11.82
C VAL A 115 -8.72 -9.26 10.76
N VAL A 116 -9.39 -8.65 9.81
CA VAL A 116 -10.05 -9.31 8.69
C VAL A 116 -9.25 -9.03 7.44
N GLY A 117 -8.86 -10.06 6.71
CA GLY A 117 -8.18 -9.88 5.43
C GLY A 117 -8.43 -11.06 4.51
N GLU A 118 -7.98 -10.92 3.26
CA GLU A 118 -8.07 -12.02 2.31
C GLU A 118 -7.20 -13.21 2.72
N ARG A 119 -7.47 -14.38 2.11
CA ARG A 119 -6.71 -15.62 2.35
C ARG A 119 -5.20 -15.44 2.17
N GLY A 120 -4.76 -14.49 1.35
CA GLY A 120 -3.34 -14.15 1.17
C GLY A 120 -2.63 -13.72 2.47
N TYR A 121 -3.37 -13.26 3.48
CA TYR A 121 -2.85 -12.92 4.81
C TYR A 121 -2.91 -14.09 5.80
N ALA A 122 -3.59 -15.19 5.45
CA ALA A 122 -3.86 -16.31 6.35
C ALA A 122 -2.69 -17.32 6.40
N SER A 123 -1.49 -16.84 6.75
CA SER A 123 -0.34 -17.69 7.07
C SER A 123 -0.27 -17.96 8.57
N ASP A 124 0.30 -19.10 8.97
CA ASP A 124 0.44 -19.44 10.39
C ASP A 124 1.35 -18.45 11.15
N ALA A 125 2.26 -17.78 10.44
CA ALA A 125 3.11 -16.71 10.98
C ALA A 125 2.36 -15.39 11.24
N PHE A 126 1.11 -15.27 10.80
CA PHE A 126 0.26 -14.08 10.99
C PHE A 126 -1.03 -14.40 11.75
N ARG A 127 -1.29 -15.68 12.05
CA ARG A 127 -2.38 -16.13 12.93
C ARG A 127 -1.85 -16.23 14.35
N HIS A 128 -1.97 -15.16 15.12
CA HIS A 128 -1.63 -15.14 16.55
C HIS A 128 -2.78 -14.54 17.35
#